data_AF-A0A0C9YI61-F1
#
_entry.id   AF-A0A0C9YI61-F1
#
_cell.length_a   1.000
_cell.length_b   1.000
_cell.length_c   1.000
_cell.angle_alpha   90.00
_cell.angle_beta   90.00
_cell.angle_gamma   90.00
#
_symmetry.space_group_name_H-M   'P 1'
#
loop_
_entity.id
_entity.type
_entity.pdbx_description
1 polymer ?
#
loop_
_entity_poly.entity_id
_entity_poly.type
_entity_poly.pdbx_seq_one_letter_code
_entity_poly.pdbx_strand_id
1 'polypeptide(L)'
;MLRIRDPEVSLAFYTEILGMTLLRKSNMGDFTLYFLAYDDDELSPDEKSSSVFARQGVLELTHNHGTETDPDFRGYSSGNNEPGKGFGHIAITVANVEEACARFEKLGVPFKKRLSDGKMRHIAFILDPDGYWIEIVPHTLNV
;
A
#
# COMPACT_ATOMS: atom_id res chain seq x y z
N MET A 1 -8.77 5.03 0.53
CA MET A 1 -8.32 5.33 -0.85
C MET A 1 -7.05 6.16 -0.77
N LEU A 2 -6.05 5.83 -1.59
CA LEU A 2 -4.83 6.61 -1.77
C LEU A 2 -4.71 7.00 -3.25
N ARG A 3 -4.22 8.21 -3.53
CA ARG A 3 -3.90 8.58 -4.91
C ARG A 3 -2.49 8.13 -5.24
N ILE A 4 -2.29 7.58 -6.42
CA ILE A 4 -1.00 7.06 -6.87
C ILE A 4 -0.56 7.75 -8.15
N ARG A 5 0.74 8.01 -8.26
CA ARG A 5 1.32 8.68 -9.42
C ARG A 5 1.36 7.75 -10.63
N ASP A 6 1.88 6.54 -10.43
CA ASP A 6 2.11 5.59 -11.51
C ASP A 6 1.53 4.22 -11.11
N PRO A 7 0.48 3.74 -11.82
CA PRO A 7 -0.15 2.48 -11.50
C PRO A 7 0.74 1.27 -11.76
N GLU A 8 1.74 1.34 -12.64
CA GLU A 8 2.61 0.19 -12.92
C GLU A 8 3.46 -0.13 -11.69
N VAL A 9 4.18 0.86 -11.16
CA VAL A 9 5.04 0.68 -9.99
C VAL A 9 4.24 0.43 -8.71
N SER A 10 3.08 1.09 -8.56
CA SER A 10 2.22 0.91 -7.39
C SER A 10 1.57 -0.47 -7.38
N LEU A 11 1.05 -0.96 -8.51
CA LEU A 11 0.50 -2.32 -8.57
C LEU A 11 1.57 -3.36 -8.29
N ALA A 12 2.76 -3.27 -8.91
CA ALA A 12 3.85 -4.19 -8.63
C ALA A 12 4.25 -4.21 -7.15
N PHE A 13 4.29 -3.04 -6.50
CA PHE A 13 4.55 -2.96 -5.07
C PHE A 13 3.45 -3.66 -4.25
N TYR A 14 2.18 -3.32 -4.44
CA TYR A 14 1.11 -3.88 -3.62
C TYR A 14 0.86 -5.37 -3.90
N THR A 15 1.08 -5.86 -5.13
CA THR A 15 0.87 -7.28 -5.47
C THR A 15 2.09 -8.15 -5.24
N GLU A 16 3.28 -7.74 -5.69
CA GLU A 16 4.48 -8.60 -5.64
C GLU A 16 5.25 -8.44 -4.32
N ILE A 17 5.30 -7.23 -3.77
CA ILE A 17 5.99 -6.98 -2.51
C ILE A 17 5.05 -7.26 -1.34
N LEU A 18 3.83 -6.72 -1.36
CA LEU A 18 2.91 -6.89 -0.24
C LEU A 18 2.00 -8.12 -0.36
N GLY A 19 1.86 -8.73 -1.54
CA GLY A 19 1.05 -9.95 -1.69
C GLY A 19 -0.46 -9.71 -1.77
N MET A 20 -0.90 -8.49 -2.06
CA MET A 20 -2.32 -8.22 -2.32
C MET A 20 -2.75 -8.71 -3.71
N THR A 21 -4.04 -8.90 -3.90
CA THR A 21 -4.65 -9.23 -5.19
C THR A 21 -5.38 -8.03 -5.76
N LEU A 22 -5.17 -7.72 -7.04
CA LEU A 22 -6.00 -6.76 -7.78
C LEU A 22 -7.37 -7.38 -8.05
N LEU A 23 -8.41 -6.91 -7.37
CA LEU A 23 -9.78 -7.43 -7.46
C LEU A 23 -10.58 -6.79 -8.58
N ARG A 24 -10.36 -5.49 -8.80
CA ARG A 24 -11.12 -4.72 -9.79
C ARG A 24 -10.31 -3.53 -10.31
N LYS A 25 -10.42 -3.29 -11.62
CA LYS A 25 -9.98 -2.06 -12.29
C LYS A 25 -11.19 -1.37 -12.90
N SER A 26 -11.41 -0.10 -12.58
CA SER A 26 -12.53 0.69 -13.09
C SER A 26 -12.01 1.96 -13.74
N ASN A 27 -12.16 2.09 -15.06
CA ASN A 27 -11.85 3.33 -15.78
C ASN A 27 -13.05 4.29 -15.68
N MET A 28 -12.80 5.51 -15.21
CA MET A 28 -13.81 6.54 -14.96
C MET A 28 -13.73 7.72 -15.95
N GLY A 29 -12.87 7.62 -16.96
CA GLY A 29 -12.60 8.70 -17.93
C GLY A 29 -11.21 9.28 -17.72
N ASP A 30 -11.11 10.30 -16.86
CA ASP A 30 -9.89 11.04 -16.52
C ASP A 30 -9.07 10.41 -15.39
N PHE A 31 -9.63 9.41 -14.70
CA PHE A 31 -8.93 8.62 -13.70
C PHE A 31 -9.31 7.13 -13.77
N THR A 32 -8.48 6.30 -13.17
CA THR A 32 -8.72 4.87 -13.00
C THR A 32 -8.59 4.47 -11.54
N LEU A 33 -9.52 3.63 -11.09
CA LEU A 33 -9.54 3.06 -9.75
C LEU A 33 -9.06 1.61 -9.78
N TYR A 34 -8.18 1.26 -8.86
CA TYR A 34 -7.67 -0.09 -8.66
C TYR A 34 -8.01 -0.51 -7.24
N PHE A 35 -8.71 -1.63 -7.09
CA PHE A 35 -9.14 -2.13 -5.79
C PHE A 35 -8.33 -3.38 -5.45
N LEU A 36 -7.59 -3.32 -4.35
CA LEU A 36 -6.72 -4.38 -3.88
C LEU A 36 -7.11 -4.85 -2.49
N ALA A 37 -6.95 -6.13 -2.21
CA ALA A 37 -7.08 -6.69 -0.86
C ALA A 37 -6.22 -7.95 -0.72
N TYR A 38 -5.99 -8.40 0.51
CA TYR A 38 -5.61 -9.78 0.77
C TYR A 38 -6.82 -10.67 0.50
N ASP A 39 -6.63 -11.70 -0.32
CA ASP A 39 -7.71 -12.46 -0.93
C ASP A 39 -7.33 -13.93 -1.03
N ASP A 40 -7.85 -14.71 -0.09
CA ASP A 40 -7.68 -16.17 -0.06
C ASP A 40 -8.92 -16.90 -0.59
N ASP A 41 -9.91 -16.16 -1.13
CA ASP A 41 -11.15 -16.74 -1.65
C ASP A 41 -10.92 -17.41 -3.01
N GLU A 42 -11.49 -18.61 -3.20
CA GLU A 42 -11.46 -19.35 -4.47
C GLU A 42 -12.51 -18.84 -5.49
N LEU A 43 -13.00 -17.62 -5.32
CA LEU A 43 -13.95 -16.99 -6.23
C LEU A 43 -13.33 -16.74 -7.62
N SER A 44 -14.16 -16.78 -8.66
CA SER A 44 -13.74 -16.35 -9.99
C SER A 44 -13.40 -14.84 -10.01
N PRO A 45 -12.61 -14.36 -10.98
CA PRO A 45 -12.32 -12.93 -11.12
C PRO A 45 -13.56 -12.03 -11.18
N ASP A 46 -14.63 -12.49 -11.83
CA ASP A 46 -15.89 -11.73 -11.96
C ASP A 46 -16.65 -11.63 -10.63
N GLU A 47 -16.65 -12.71 -9.84
CA GLU A 47 -17.24 -12.72 -8.49
C GLU A 47 -16.47 -11.83 -7.52
N LYS A 48 -15.13 -11.85 -7.58
CA LYS A 48 -14.26 -10.95 -6.82
C LYS A 48 -14.51 -9.49 -7.17
N SER A 49 -14.59 -9.18 -8.46
CA SER A 49 -14.86 -7.82 -8.96
C SER A 49 -16.24 -7.30 -8.56
N SER A 50 -17.26 -8.18 -8.60
CA SER A 50 -18.64 -7.83 -8.26
C SER A 50 -18.86 -7.65 -6.76
N SER A 51 -18.11 -8.37 -5.92
CA SER A 51 -18.21 -8.31 -4.46
C SER A 51 -17.30 -7.28 -3.79
N VAL A 52 -16.43 -6.58 -4.54
CA VAL A 52 -15.37 -5.71 -4.00
C VAL A 52 -15.88 -4.68 -2.96
N PHE A 53 -17.06 -4.10 -3.17
CA PHE A 53 -17.63 -3.09 -2.25
C PHE A 53 -18.29 -3.68 -1.00
N ALA A 54 -18.41 -5.01 -0.91
CA ALA A 54 -18.89 -5.71 0.27
C ALA A 54 -17.75 -6.31 1.11
N ARG A 55 -16.50 -6.18 0.68
CA ARG A 55 -15.33 -6.74 1.36
C ARG A 55 -14.73 -5.76 2.37
N GLN A 56 -14.13 -6.31 3.42
CA GLN A 56 -13.33 -5.55 4.37
C GLN A 56 -11.89 -5.44 3.87
N GLY A 57 -11.13 -4.45 4.38
CA GLY A 57 -9.70 -4.34 4.10
C GLY A 57 -9.32 -4.00 2.66
N VAL A 58 -10.27 -3.47 1.86
CA VAL A 58 -9.99 -3.07 0.48
C VAL A 58 -9.24 -1.74 0.45
N LEU A 59 -8.08 -1.75 -0.20
CA LEU A 59 -7.34 -0.56 -0.58
C LEU A 59 -7.71 -0.14 -1.99
N GLU A 60 -8.37 1.01 -2.10
CA GLU A 60 -8.58 1.68 -3.37
C GLU A 60 -7.39 2.58 -3.69
N LEU A 61 -6.77 2.38 -4.86
CA LEU A 61 -5.77 3.27 -5.43
C LEU A 61 -6.38 4.04 -6.60
N THR A 62 -6.21 5.36 -6.60
CA THR A 62 -6.72 6.25 -7.64
C THR A 62 -5.57 6.82 -8.45
N HIS A 63 -5.53 6.48 -9.74
CA HIS A 63 -4.61 7.06 -10.71
C HIS A 63 -5.32 8.14 -11.52
N ASN A 64 -4.92 9.40 -11.33
CA ASN A 64 -5.30 10.48 -12.23
C ASN A 64 -4.37 10.44 -13.45
N HIS A 65 -4.93 10.32 -14.65
CA HIS A 65 -4.13 10.06 -15.86
C HIS A 65 -3.13 11.19 -16.15
N GLY A 66 -1.91 10.82 -16.54
CA GLY A 66 -0.85 11.75 -16.89
C GLY A 66 0.09 12.11 -15.74
N THR A 67 -0.26 11.82 -14.48
CA THR A 67 0.61 12.11 -13.32
C THR A 67 1.95 11.35 -13.35
N GLU A 68 1.99 10.20 -14.00
CA GLU A 68 3.17 9.37 -14.24
C GLU A 68 4.18 10.02 -15.22
N THR A 69 3.70 10.86 -16.15
CA THR A 69 4.53 11.47 -17.21
C THR A 69 4.68 12.99 -17.07
N ASP A 70 3.89 13.63 -16.20
CA ASP A 70 3.99 15.05 -15.92
C ASP A 70 5.30 15.40 -15.18
N PRO A 71 6.21 16.19 -15.80
CA PRO A 71 7.48 16.59 -15.17
C PRO A 71 7.30 17.61 -14.05
N ASP A 72 6.19 18.34 -14.02
CA ASP A 72 5.87 19.35 -13.01
C ASP A 72 5.11 18.76 -11.82
N PHE A 73 4.54 17.55 -11.98
CA PHE A 73 3.88 16.84 -10.89
C PHE A 73 4.88 16.40 -9.82
N ARG A 74 4.78 17.00 -8.63
CA ARG A 74 5.71 16.77 -7.50
C ARG A 74 5.39 15.52 -6.67
N GLY A 75 4.37 14.75 -7.05
CA GLY A 75 3.87 13.63 -6.27
C GLY A 75 2.74 14.04 -5.31
N TYR A 76 2.09 13.03 -4.73
CA TYR A 76 1.06 13.26 -3.72
C TYR A 76 1.68 13.49 -2.34
N SER A 77 0.97 14.23 -1.48
CA SER A 77 1.35 14.34 -0.07
C SER A 77 0.94 13.08 0.68
N SER A 78 1.88 12.48 1.42
CA SER A 78 1.60 11.34 2.29
C SER A 78 0.88 11.70 3.59
N GLY A 79 0.74 13.00 3.90
CA GLY A 79 0.07 13.47 5.12
C GLY A 79 0.92 13.43 6.40
N ASN A 80 2.20 13.03 6.31
CA ASN A 80 3.12 12.98 7.47
C ASN A 80 4.01 14.23 7.62
N ASN A 81 3.99 15.15 6.66
CA ASN A 81 4.81 16.37 6.64
C ASN A 81 3.94 17.64 6.60
N GLU A 82 4.51 18.77 6.99
CA GLU A 82 3.88 20.10 6.82
C GLU A 82 4.19 20.69 5.44
N PRO A 83 3.31 21.57 4.90
CA PRO A 83 1.95 21.82 5.37
C PRO A 83 1.02 20.64 5.01
N GLY A 84 -0.02 20.41 5.82
CA GLY A 84 -1.07 19.44 5.47
C GLY A 84 -0.88 18.06 6.09
N LYS A 85 -0.43 18.01 7.35
CA LYS A 85 -0.55 16.78 8.15
C LYS A 85 -2.02 16.36 8.29
N GLY A 86 -2.27 15.05 8.20
CA GLY A 86 -3.60 14.49 8.31
C GLY A 86 -3.59 12.97 8.32
N PHE A 87 -3.67 12.36 7.14
CA PHE A 87 -3.48 10.91 6.98
C PHE A 87 -2.08 10.50 7.47
N GLY A 88 -1.98 9.38 8.20
CA GLY A 88 -0.72 8.85 8.72
C GLY A 88 -0.19 7.69 7.88
N HIS A 89 -0.88 6.54 7.96
CA HIS A 89 -0.45 5.30 7.31
C HIS A 89 -1.61 4.32 7.25
N ILE A 90 -1.44 3.27 6.44
CA ILE A 90 -2.15 2.00 6.62
C ILE A 90 -1.29 1.05 7.45
N ALA A 91 -1.90 0.05 8.07
CA ALA A 91 -1.20 -0.97 8.84
C ALA A 91 -1.48 -2.37 8.27
N ILE A 92 -0.44 -3.18 8.17
CA ILE A 92 -0.49 -4.57 7.70
C ILE A 92 0.05 -5.45 8.83
N THR A 93 -0.81 -6.38 9.28
CA THR A 93 -0.39 -7.36 10.28
C THR A 93 0.29 -8.55 9.61
N VAL A 94 1.38 -9.03 10.19
CA VAL A 94 2.17 -10.16 9.68
C VAL A 94 2.44 -11.19 10.77
N ALA A 95 2.69 -12.44 10.37
CA ALA A 95 3.00 -13.52 11.30
C ALA A 95 4.36 -13.33 12.00
N ASN A 96 5.36 -12.80 11.27
CA ASN A 96 6.71 -12.55 11.77
C ASN A 96 7.24 -11.25 11.16
N VAL A 97 7.48 -10.24 12.01
CA VAL A 97 7.87 -8.90 11.56
C VAL A 97 9.33 -8.88 11.12
N GLU A 98 10.20 -9.64 11.78
CA GLU A 98 11.61 -9.78 11.45
C GLU A 98 11.79 -10.41 10.06
N GLU A 99 11.08 -11.51 9.77
CA GLU A 99 11.11 -12.17 8.47
C GLU A 99 10.54 -11.27 7.36
N ALA A 100 9.42 -10.60 7.63
CA ALA A 100 8.82 -9.65 6.69
C ALA A 100 9.80 -8.51 6.37
N CYS A 101 10.42 -7.90 7.39
CA CYS A 101 11.39 -6.84 7.21
C CYS A 101 12.65 -7.31 6.46
N ALA A 102 13.17 -8.50 6.78
CA ALA A 102 14.32 -9.07 6.06
C ALA A 102 14.01 -9.29 4.57
N ARG A 103 12.80 -9.75 4.25
CA ARG A 103 12.34 -9.86 2.86
C ARG A 103 12.26 -8.49 2.19
N PHE A 104 11.67 -7.49 2.84
CA PHE A 104 11.58 -6.12 2.31
C PHE A 104 12.96 -5.50 2.06
N GLU A 105 13.92 -5.71 2.96
CA GLU A 105 15.30 -5.26 2.78
C GLU A 105 15.96 -5.91 1.56
N LYS A 106 15.81 -7.23 1.40
CA LYS A 106 16.34 -7.97 0.24
C LYS A 106 15.74 -7.48 -1.08
N LEU A 107 14.48 -7.06 -1.06
CA LEU A 107 13.76 -6.52 -2.22
C LEU A 107 14.02 -5.02 -2.44
N GLY A 108 14.85 -4.38 -1.61
CA GLY A 108 15.20 -2.96 -1.77
C GLY A 108 14.08 -1.99 -1.40
N VAL A 109 13.10 -2.43 -0.61
CA VAL A 109 11.97 -1.59 -0.18
C VAL A 109 12.49 -0.45 0.72
N PRO A 110 12.08 0.81 0.49
CA PRO A 110 12.47 1.91 1.36
C PRO A 110 11.80 1.81 2.73
N PHE A 111 12.59 2.02 3.79
CA PHE A 111 12.08 2.08 5.16
C PHE A 111 12.01 3.52 5.65
N LYS A 112 10.90 3.88 6.26
CA LYS A 112 10.81 5.08 7.10
C LYS A 112 11.40 4.82 8.49
N LYS A 113 11.17 3.63 9.03
CA LYS A 113 11.66 3.17 10.35
C LYS A 113 11.91 1.67 10.30
N ARG A 114 13.13 1.23 10.59
CA ARG A 114 13.50 -0.17 10.75
C ARG A 114 13.19 -0.68 12.16
N LEU A 115 13.27 -2.00 12.37
CA LEU A 115 13.16 -2.61 13.70
C LEU A 115 14.32 -2.21 14.62
N SER A 116 15.50 -1.93 14.05
CA SER A 116 16.67 -1.41 14.77
C SER A 116 16.50 0.02 15.27
N ASP A 117 15.54 0.77 14.71
CA ASP A 117 15.45 2.21 14.89
C ASP A 117 14.53 2.57 16.07
N GLY A 118 15.01 3.47 16.93
CA GLY A 118 14.27 3.96 18.08
C GLY A 118 14.06 2.93 19.19
N LYS A 119 13.09 3.19 20.06
CA LYS A 119 12.80 2.34 21.24
C LYS A 119 11.81 1.21 20.94
N MET A 120 10.89 1.41 20.01
CA MET A 120 9.90 0.41 19.63
C MET A 120 10.50 -0.53 18.58
N ARG A 121 10.92 -1.73 19.00
CA ARG A 121 11.59 -2.71 18.14
C ARG A 121 10.66 -3.76 17.51
N HIS A 122 9.37 -3.73 17.85
CA HIS A 122 8.37 -4.71 17.40
C HIS A 122 7.54 -4.23 16.20
N ILE A 123 7.78 -3.02 15.70
CA ILE A 123 7.11 -2.46 14.51
C ILE A 123 8.11 -1.81 13.57
N ALA A 124 7.79 -1.84 12.28
CA ALA A 124 8.51 -1.13 11.23
C ALA A 124 7.56 -0.26 10.40
N PHE A 125 8.11 0.73 9.69
CA PHE A 125 7.39 1.49 8.68
C PHE A 125 8.16 1.41 7.36
N ILE A 126 7.51 0.90 6.33
CA ILE A 126 8.00 0.96 4.95
C ILE A 126 7.31 2.09 4.19
N LEU A 127 7.82 2.43 3.02
CA LEU A 127 7.24 3.40 2.11
C LEU A 127 6.81 2.71 0.81
N ASP A 128 5.62 3.06 0.34
CA ASP A 128 5.20 2.71 -1.03
C ASP A 128 5.86 3.65 -2.07
N PRO A 129 5.66 3.43 -3.38
CA PRO A 129 6.26 4.25 -4.42
C PRO A 129 5.92 5.75 -4.36
N ASP A 130 4.76 6.09 -3.81
CA ASP A 130 4.29 7.48 -3.62
C ASP A 130 4.71 8.05 -2.24
N GLY A 131 5.42 7.27 -1.41
CA GLY A 131 5.91 7.69 -0.11
C GLY A 131 4.87 7.66 1.00
N TYR A 132 3.73 6.97 0.80
CA TYR A 132 2.81 6.65 1.88
C TYR A 132 3.46 5.66 2.84
N TRP A 133 3.22 5.87 4.12
CA TRP A 133 3.76 5.01 5.16
C TRP A 133 2.87 3.79 5.31
N ILE A 134 3.50 2.63 5.48
CA ILE A 134 2.83 1.37 5.75
C ILE A 134 3.47 0.77 7.00
N GLU A 135 2.68 0.66 8.06
CA GLU A 135 3.10 0.04 9.30
C GLU A 135 3.09 -1.49 9.17
N ILE A 136 4.18 -2.13 9.57
CA ILE A 136 4.31 -3.58 9.65
C ILE A 136 4.28 -3.97 11.11
N VAL A 137 3.22 -4.66 11.52
CA VAL A 137 2.95 -5.03 12.91
C VAL A 137 2.74 -6.54 13.04
N PRO A 138 3.07 -7.17 14.18
CA PRO A 138 2.77 -8.57 14.39
C PRO A 138 1.26 -8.78 14.56
N HIS A 139 0.75 -9.98 14.30
CA HIS A 139 -0.65 -10.34 14.59
C HIS A 139 -1.02 -10.17 16.08
N THR A 140 -0.04 -10.20 16.98
CA THR A 140 -0.25 -10.00 18.41
C THR A 140 0.82 -9.07 18.95
N LEU A 141 0.37 -7.93 19.51
CA LEU A 141 1.22 -7.00 20.22
C LEU A 141 1.35 -7.45 21.67
N ASN A 142 2.50 -8.07 22.00
CA ASN A 142 2.87 -8.33 23.38
C ASN A 142 3.65 -7.12 23.90
N VAL A 143 2.92 -6.06 24.25
CA VAL A 143 3.45 -4.81 24.83
C VAL A 143 3.53 -4.87 26.36
#